data_AF-A0A2W4JBS8-F1
#
_entry.id   AF-A0A2W4JBS8-F1
#
_cell.length_a   1.000
_cell.length_b   1.000
_cell.length_c   1.000
_cell.angle_alpha   90.00
_cell.angle_beta   90.00
_cell.angle_gamma   90.00
#
_symmetry.space_group_name_H-M   'P 1'
#
loop_
_entity.id
_entity.type
_entity.pdbx_description
1 polymer ?
#
loop_
_entity_poly.entity_id
_entity_poly.type
_entity_poly.pdbx_seq_one_letter_code
_entity_poly.pdbx_strand_id
1 'polypeptide(L)'
;MTIDLAAPGALAARTVEIDDPGDLFSLIPADGISWVRRGEGMVAWGEVARWSGGGPGRVDDAATWWRRLARHAQVRDDVRLRGTGLVAFGSFAFGDASSAGGALVVPRWVVGVAEGRAWLTRIGREADRADAGEPTLAEATAGRAPVSALPAVTLDAGDEEAWSAAVEQAVERIARGDLDKVVLARAVEGQADGPV
;
A
#
# COMPACT_ATOMS: atom_id res chain seq x y z
N MET A 1 12.98 4.40 17.67
CA MET A 1 12.74 4.94 16.32
C MET A 1 13.98 4.68 15.50
N THR A 2 14.00 3.57 14.76
CA THR A 2 15.13 3.27 13.88
C THR A 2 14.86 3.98 12.56
N ILE A 3 15.47 5.14 12.35
CA ILE A 3 15.60 5.66 11.00
C ILE A 3 16.76 4.88 10.39
N ASP A 4 16.46 3.86 9.59
CA ASP A 4 17.49 3.25 8.76
C ASP A 4 17.79 4.22 7.60
N LEU A 5 18.63 5.22 7.89
CA LEU A 5 19.33 6.00 6.87
C LEU A 5 20.61 5.26 6.52
N ALA A 6 20.51 4.04 6.00
CA ALA A 6 21.55 3.52 5.11
C ALA A 6 21.61 4.45 3.90
N ALA A 7 22.32 5.58 3.98
CA ALA A 7 22.28 6.66 3.00
C ALA A 7 23.12 6.34 1.73
N PRO A 8 22.51 6.34 0.52
CA PRO A 8 23.24 6.09 -0.71
C PRO A 8 22.59 6.86 -1.90
N GLY A 9 22.64 8.19 -1.84
CA GLY A 9 22.03 9.08 -2.83
C GLY A 9 20.54 9.36 -2.62
N ALA A 10 20.06 10.44 -3.25
CA ALA A 10 18.63 10.77 -3.29
C ALA A 10 17.84 9.72 -4.08
N LEU A 11 16.55 9.59 -3.79
CA LEU A 11 15.66 8.79 -4.64
C LEU A 11 15.41 9.52 -5.96
N ALA A 12 15.36 8.75 -7.04
CA ALA A 12 14.98 9.20 -8.37
C ALA A 12 13.73 8.45 -8.85
N ALA A 13 12.69 9.18 -9.22
CA ALA A 13 11.50 8.65 -9.87
C ALA A 13 11.50 9.06 -11.34
N ARG A 14 11.36 8.08 -12.24
CA ARG A 14 11.10 8.33 -13.66
C ARG A 14 9.74 7.74 -14.00
N THR A 15 8.85 8.59 -14.51
CA THR A 15 7.53 8.19 -14.99
C THR A 15 7.44 8.42 -16.48
N VAL A 16 6.99 7.40 -17.20
CA VAL A 16 6.71 7.43 -18.64
C VAL A 16 5.28 6.95 -18.88
N GLU A 17 4.65 7.49 -19.93
CA GLU A 17 3.41 6.94 -20.46
C GLU A 17 3.71 5.60 -21.12
N ILE A 18 2.79 4.64 -20.98
CA ILE A 18 2.87 3.33 -21.62
C ILE A 18 1.57 3.03 -22.34
N ASP A 19 1.60 2.06 -23.26
CA ASP A 19 0.38 1.48 -23.81
C ASP A 19 -0.46 0.83 -22.71
N ASP A 20 -1.75 0.62 -22.99
CA ASP A 20 -2.67 -0.02 -22.05
C ASP A 20 -2.11 -1.37 -21.55
N PRO A 21 -1.84 -1.51 -20.23
CA PRO A 21 -1.30 -2.74 -19.65
C PRO A 21 -2.34 -3.87 -19.57
N GLY A 22 -3.62 -3.59 -19.87
CA GLY A 22 -4.74 -4.48 -19.60
C GLY A 22 -5.08 -4.48 -18.11
N ASP A 23 -5.45 -5.66 -17.58
CA ASP A 23 -5.80 -5.80 -16.17
C ASP A 23 -4.59 -5.60 -15.25
N LEU A 24 -4.63 -4.57 -14.40
CA LEU A 24 -3.58 -4.26 -13.42
C LEU A 24 -3.30 -5.43 -12.46
N PHE A 25 -4.30 -6.25 -12.12
CA PHE A 25 -4.09 -7.40 -11.24
C PHE A 25 -3.32 -8.54 -11.91
N SER A 26 -3.36 -8.62 -13.24
CA SER A 26 -2.53 -9.56 -13.99
C SER A 26 -1.03 -9.16 -13.96
N LEU A 27 -0.71 -7.93 -13.54
CA LEU A 27 0.66 -7.44 -13.42
C LEU A 27 1.23 -7.53 -12.01
N ILE A 28 0.47 -7.76 -10.95
CA ILE A 28 0.96 -7.57 -9.58
C ILE A 28 1.69 -8.81 -9.01
N PRO A 29 2.81 -8.56 -8.30
CA PRO A 29 3.41 -9.41 -7.27
C PRO A 29 2.49 -10.31 -6.46
N ALA A 30 2.98 -11.46 -5.97
CA ALA A 30 2.42 -12.00 -4.72
C ALA A 30 2.71 -11.06 -3.52
N ASP A 31 3.86 -10.38 -3.53
CA ASP A 31 4.30 -9.40 -2.53
C ASP A 31 3.98 -7.94 -2.92
N GLY A 32 3.13 -7.75 -3.93
CA GLY A 32 2.77 -6.43 -4.44
C GLY A 32 1.74 -5.71 -3.57
N ILE A 33 1.60 -4.41 -3.81
CA ILE A 33 0.62 -3.54 -3.18
C ILE A 33 -0.34 -3.03 -4.25
N SER A 34 -1.65 -3.02 -3.98
CA SER A 34 -2.66 -2.48 -4.88
C SER A 34 -3.44 -1.33 -4.24
N TRP A 35 -3.76 -0.33 -5.05
CA TRP A 35 -4.73 0.70 -4.77
C TRP A 35 -5.57 0.90 -6.04
N VAL A 36 -6.54 0.00 -6.24
CA VAL A 36 -7.36 -0.07 -7.45
C VAL A 36 -8.83 -0.02 -7.09
N ARG A 37 -9.60 0.77 -7.84
CA ARG A 37 -11.05 0.88 -7.72
C ARG A 37 -11.66 0.93 -9.11
N ARG A 38 -12.52 -0.04 -9.42
CA ARG A 38 -13.24 -0.13 -10.71
C ARG A 38 -12.30 -0.13 -11.93
N GLY A 39 -11.17 -0.81 -11.83
CA GLY A 39 -10.17 -0.92 -12.90
C GLY A 39 -9.18 0.25 -12.99
N GLU A 40 -9.43 1.37 -12.31
CA GLU A 40 -8.51 2.50 -12.24
C GLU A 40 -7.73 2.54 -10.92
N GLY A 41 -6.53 3.11 -10.94
CA GLY A 41 -5.65 3.20 -9.78
C GLY A 41 -4.24 2.75 -10.11
N MET A 42 -3.60 2.05 -9.18
CA MET A 42 -2.22 1.61 -9.34
C MET A 42 -1.91 0.31 -8.60
N VAL A 43 -1.00 -0.47 -9.18
CA VAL A 43 -0.32 -1.59 -8.54
C VAL A 43 1.17 -1.28 -8.44
N ALA A 44 1.80 -1.76 -7.38
CA ALA A 44 3.20 -1.45 -7.09
C ALA A 44 3.91 -2.64 -6.48
N TRP A 45 5.22 -2.76 -6.72
CA TRP A 45 6.02 -3.83 -6.16
C TRP A 45 7.51 -3.46 -6.09
N GLY A 46 8.24 -4.29 -5.33
CA GLY A 46 9.60 -4.01 -4.90
C GLY A 46 9.63 -2.85 -3.92
N GLU A 47 10.58 -2.84 -2.99
CA GLU A 47 10.72 -1.80 -1.97
C GLU A 47 12.05 -1.07 -2.16
N VAL A 48 12.05 0.27 -2.14
CA VAL A 48 13.28 1.07 -2.18
C VAL A 48 13.54 1.85 -0.90
N ALA A 49 12.49 2.14 -0.14
CA ALA A 49 12.57 2.79 1.15
C ALA A 49 11.31 2.47 1.96
N ARG A 50 11.46 2.34 3.26
CA ARG A 50 10.37 2.11 4.20
C ARG A 50 10.53 2.97 5.43
N TRP A 51 9.40 3.40 5.95
CA TRP A 51 9.25 3.84 7.32
C TRP A 51 8.31 2.88 8.04
N SER A 52 8.66 2.55 9.27
CA SER A 52 7.78 1.81 10.20
C SER A 52 7.86 2.48 11.56
N GLY A 53 6.72 2.61 12.23
CA GLY A 53 6.62 3.23 13.55
C GLY A 53 5.34 2.86 14.28
N GLY A 54 5.21 3.30 15.52
CA GLY A 54 4.05 3.00 16.36
C GLY A 54 3.79 4.12 17.35
N GLY A 55 2.78 3.93 18.20
CA GLY A 55 2.36 4.93 19.19
C GLY A 55 1.48 6.04 18.60
N PRO A 56 1.05 7.00 19.44
CA PRO A 56 0.12 8.05 19.05
C PRO A 56 0.65 8.98 17.94
N GLY A 57 1.96 9.26 17.94
CA GLY A 57 2.60 10.15 16.95
C GLY A 57 2.93 9.52 15.60
N ARG A 58 2.57 8.23 15.38
CA ARG A 58 3.04 7.44 14.22
C ARG A 58 2.72 8.10 12.87
N VAL A 59 1.55 8.72 12.72
CA VAL A 59 1.14 9.36 11.47
C VAL A 59 1.97 10.61 11.20
N ASP A 60 2.24 11.42 12.22
CA ASP A 60 3.05 12.63 12.12
C ASP A 60 4.52 12.33 11.85
N ASP A 61 5.05 11.27 12.47
CA ASP A 61 6.39 10.76 12.24
C ASP A 61 6.55 10.26 10.78
N ALA A 62 5.57 9.48 10.29
CA ALA A 62 5.51 9.01 8.92
C ALA A 62 5.47 10.17 7.92
N ALA A 63 4.61 11.16 8.18
CA ALA A 63 4.49 12.35 7.34
C ALA A 63 5.79 13.17 7.34
N THR A 64 6.47 13.26 8.49
CA THR A 64 7.78 13.94 8.59
C THR A 64 8.85 13.20 7.80
N TRP A 65 8.91 11.88 7.92
CA TRP A 65 9.80 11.04 7.13
C TRP A 65 9.54 11.24 5.62
N TRP A 66 8.28 11.17 5.20
CA TRP A 66 7.89 11.33 3.81
C TRP A 66 8.29 12.71 3.25
N ARG A 67 7.99 13.80 3.98
CA ARG A 67 8.39 15.16 3.57
C ARG A 67 9.90 15.31 3.43
N ARG A 68 10.69 14.65 4.27
CA ARG A 68 12.16 14.69 4.18
C ARG A 68 12.66 13.92 2.96
N LEU A 69 12.11 12.74 2.72
CA LEU A 69 12.46 11.89 1.59
C LEU A 69 12.08 12.56 0.26
N ALA A 70 10.85 13.05 0.14
CA ALA A 70 10.34 13.71 -1.07
C ALA A 70 11.09 15.00 -1.40
N ARG A 71 11.51 15.79 -0.40
CA ARG A 71 12.26 17.04 -0.59
C ARG A 71 13.56 16.87 -1.36
N HIS A 72 14.23 15.74 -1.17
CA HIS A 72 15.53 15.47 -1.80
C HIS A 72 15.40 14.62 -3.06
N ALA A 73 14.21 14.10 -3.36
CA ALA A 73 14.01 13.22 -4.50
C ALA A 73 14.04 13.99 -5.83
N GLN A 74 14.66 13.38 -6.83
CA GLN A 74 14.60 13.85 -8.21
C GLN A 74 13.44 13.18 -8.93
N VAL A 75 12.50 13.97 -9.46
CA VAL A 75 11.31 13.44 -10.13
C VAL A 75 11.30 13.93 -11.57
N ARG A 76 11.34 13.00 -12.52
CA ARG A 76 11.06 13.24 -13.94
C ARG A 76 9.77 12.52 -14.27
N ASP A 77 8.75 13.28 -14.63
CA ASP A 77 7.41 12.78 -14.87
C ASP A 77 6.85 13.40 -16.14
N ASP A 78 6.79 12.58 -17.19
CA ASP A 78 6.30 12.99 -18.51
C ASP A 78 4.77 12.95 -18.58
N VAL A 79 4.11 12.26 -17.64
CA VAL A 79 2.66 12.00 -17.63
C VAL A 79 1.90 13.10 -16.87
N ARG A 80 2.46 13.55 -15.74
CA ARG A 80 1.99 14.69 -14.91
C ARG A 80 0.53 14.56 -14.45
N LEU A 81 0.15 13.38 -14.00
CA LEU A 81 -1.17 13.10 -13.44
C LEU A 81 -1.12 12.97 -11.92
N ARG A 82 -2.28 12.87 -11.28
CA ARG A 82 -2.32 12.52 -9.86
C ARG A 82 -1.89 11.06 -9.70
N GLY A 83 -0.93 10.81 -8.82
CA GLY A 83 -0.40 9.47 -8.57
C GLY A 83 0.80 9.08 -9.43
N THR A 84 1.29 9.95 -10.31
CA THR A 84 2.57 9.78 -11.02
C THR A 84 3.74 10.37 -10.23
N GLY A 85 4.97 10.01 -10.59
CA GLY A 85 6.17 10.47 -9.90
C GLY A 85 6.45 9.70 -8.61
N LEU A 86 6.99 10.37 -7.60
CA LEU A 86 7.35 9.73 -6.34
C LEU A 86 6.10 9.49 -5.48
N VAL A 87 5.82 8.23 -5.17
CA VAL A 87 4.69 7.81 -4.33
C VAL A 87 5.12 6.90 -3.19
N ALA A 88 4.30 6.85 -2.14
CA ALA A 88 4.40 5.87 -1.07
C ALA A 88 3.02 5.29 -0.76
N PHE A 89 2.98 4.01 -0.42
CA PHE A 89 1.80 3.31 0.07
C PHE A 89 1.85 3.24 1.59
N GLY A 90 0.72 3.50 2.25
CA GLY A 90 0.66 3.56 3.71
C GLY A 90 -0.39 2.63 4.30
N SER A 91 -0.05 2.06 5.45
CA SER A 91 -0.98 1.30 6.29
C SER A 91 -0.74 1.64 7.75
N PHE A 92 -1.80 1.93 8.50
CA PHE A 92 -1.73 2.37 9.89
C PHE A 92 -2.81 1.67 10.70
N ALA A 93 -2.42 1.15 11.86
CA ALA A 93 -3.36 0.57 12.82
C ALA A 93 -4.34 1.63 13.31
N PHE A 94 -5.57 1.20 13.63
CA PHE A 94 -6.63 2.08 14.11
C PHE A 94 -6.30 2.71 15.47
N GLY A 95 -5.92 1.88 16.45
CA GLY A 95 -5.66 2.34 17.83
C GLY A 95 -4.22 2.77 18.07
N ASP A 96 -4.04 3.81 18.90
CA ASP A 96 -2.72 4.37 19.21
C ASP A 96 -1.79 3.43 19.98
N ALA A 97 -2.36 2.57 20.81
CA ALA A 97 -1.63 1.56 21.57
C ALA A 97 -1.43 0.25 20.77
N SER A 98 -1.90 0.18 19.52
CA SER A 98 -1.77 -1.04 18.72
C SER A 98 -0.29 -1.35 18.44
N SER A 99 0.10 -2.59 18.73
CA SER A 99 1.43 -3.10 18.40
C SER A 99 1.67 -3.25 16.90
N ALA A 100 0.60 -3.26 16.08
CA ALA A 100 0.70 -3.30 14.61
C ALA A 100 1.29 -2.00 14.03
N GLY A 101 1.21 -0.88 14.77
CA GLY A 101 1.87 0.38 14.40
C GLY A 101 1.40 0.96 13.07
N GLY A 102 2.34 1.35 12.22
CA GLY A 102 2.08 1.83 10.86
C GLY A 102 3.34 1.82 10.03
N ALA A 103 3.15 1.89 8.71
CA ALA A 103 4.23 1.88 7.73
C ALA A 103 3.93 2.77 6.53
N LEU A 104 5.00 3.27 5.90
CA LEU A 104 5.01 3.82 4.56
C LEU A 104 6.05 3.05 3.73
N VAL A 105 5.70 2.66 2.51
CA VAL A 105 6.56 1.93 1.58
C VAL A 105 6.66 2.71 0.29
N VAL A 106 7.89 3.07 -0.10
CA VAL A 106 8.18 3.60 -1.44
C VAL A 106 8.53 2.41 -2.33
N PRO A 107 7.70 2.12 -3.34
CA PRO A 107 7.90 0.95 -4.17
C PRO A 107 9.01 1.18 -5.21
N ARG A 108 9.54 0.11 -5.83
CA ARG A 108 10.46 0.22 -6.97
C ARG A 108 9.72 0.46 -8.28
N TRP A 109 8.60 -0.21 -8.46
CA TRP A 109 7.78 -0.16 -9.67
C TRP A 109 6.36 0.23 -9.32
N VAL A 110 5.75 1.09 -10.13
CA VAL A 110 4.34 1.46 -10.05
C VAL A 110 3.77 1.45 -11.46
N VAL A 111 2.73 0.65 -11.70
CA VAL A 111 1.93 0.72 -12.92
C VAL A 111 0.57 1.27 -12.53
N GLY A 112 0.11 2.31 -13.22
CA GLY A 112 -1.18 2.90 -12.95
C GLY A 112 -1.97 3.22 -14.20
N VAL A 113 -3.28 3.32 -14.02
CA VAL A 113 -4.25 3.71 -15.04
C VAL A 113 -5.21 4.72 -14.41
N ALA A 114 -5.37 5.87 -15.05
CA ALA A 114 -6.32 6.89 -14.65
C ALA A 114 -6.76 7.69 -15.88
N GLU A 115 -8.05 7.95 -15.99
CA GLU A 115 -8.61 8.79 -17.06
C GLU A 115 -8.22 8.29 -18.47
N GLY A 116 -8.14 6.97 -18.65
CA GLY A 116 -7.77 6.30 -19.91
C GLY A 116 -6.28 6.37 -20.27
N ARG A 117 -5.41 6.88 -19.38
CA ARG A 117 -3.96 6.93 -19.57
C ARG A 117 -3.27 5.96 -18.63
N ALA A 118 -2.29 5.22 -19.16
CA ALA A 118 -1.48 4.30 -18.39
C ALA A 118 -0.05 4.82 -18.23
N TRP A 119 0.59 4.54 -17.10
CA TRP A 119 1.96 4.93 -16.85
C TRP A 119 2.75 3.86 -16.12
N LEU A 120 4.06 3.92 -16.29
CA LEU A 120 5.04 3.17 -15.51
C LEU A 120 5.95 4.16 -14.79
N THR A 121 6.04 4.01 -13.46
CA THR A 121 7.04 4.69 -12.64
C THR A 121 8.08 3.68 -12.18
N ARG A 122 9.34 3.99 -12.44
CA ARG A 122 10.48 3.34 -11.79
C ARG A 122 11.01 4.28 -10.71
N ILE A 123 11.10 3.83 -9.47
CA ILE A 123 11.74 4.53 -8.33
C ILE A 123 12.97 3.74 -7.86
N GLY A 124 14.03 4.43 -7.46
CA GLY A 124 15.30 3.82 -7.06
C GLY A 124 16.29 4.89 -6.61
N ARG A 125 17.49 4.49 -6.22
CA ARG A 125 18.55 5.43 -5.84
C ARG A 125 19.22 5.99 -7.09
N GLU A 126 19.63 7.24 -7.04
CA GLU A 126 20.29 7.92 -8.17
C GLU A 126 21.58 7.23 -8.61
N ALA A 127 22.40 6.75 -7.67
CA ALA A 127 23.65 6.06 -7.95
C ALA A 127 23.45 4.77 -8.76
N ASP A 128 22.30 4.11 -8.60
CA ASP A 128 21.94 2.87 -9.31
C ASP A 128 21.41 3.15 -10.74
N ARG A 129 21.38 4.42 -11.18
CA ARG A 129 20.66 4.86 -12.38
C ARG A 129 21.44 5.69 -13.39
N ALA A 130 22.71 6.00 -13.16
CA ALA A 130 23.49 6.83 -14.07
C ALA A 130 23.41 6.36 -15.54
N ASP A 131 23.22 5.05 -15.77
CA ASP A 131 23.14 4.42 -17.09
C ASP A 131 21.78 3.74 -17.40
N ALA A 132 20.76 3.92 -16.55
CA ALA A 132 19.49 3.23 -16.72
C ALA A 132 18.60 3.95 -17.75
N GLY A 133 18.31 3.29 -18.88
CA GLY A 133 17.39 3.77 -19.93
C GLY A 133 15.95 4.00 -19.45
N GLU A 134 15.05 4.31 -20.39
CA GLU A 134 13.63 4.48 -20.08
C GLU A 134 13.04 3.21 -19.44
N PRO A 135 12.23 3.33 -18.39
CA PRO A 135 11.65 2.17 -17.74
C PRO A 135 10.66 1.48 -18.70
N THR A 136 10.74 0.15 -18.78
CA THR A 136 9.81 -0.65 -19.59
C THR A 136 9.02 -1.63 -18.73
N LEU A 137 7.82 -2.00 -19.20
CA LEU A 137 7.02 -3.01 -18.50
C LEU A 137 7.77 -4.35 -18.47
N ALA A 138 8.44 -4.75 -19.55
CA ALA A 138 9.24 -5.96 -19.60
C ALA A 138 10.32 -6.02 -18.49
N GLU A 139 11.03 -4.92 -18.25
CA GLU A 139 11.97 -4.81 -17.12
C GLU A 139 11.26 -4.95 -15.76
N ALA A 140 10.14 -4.25 -15.60
CA ALA A 140 9.38 -4.26 -14.36
C ALA A 140 8.80 -5.64 -14.02
N THR A 141 8.53 -6.43 -15.07
CA THR A 141 7.92 -7.76 -14.96
C THR A 141 8.90 -8.93 -15.04
N ALA A 142 10.18 -8.66 -15.26
CA ALA A 142 11.21 -9.69 -15.46
C ALA A 142 11.38 -10.57 -14.21
N GLY A 143 11.54 -11.88 -14.41
CA GLY A 143 11.86 -12.84 -13.35
C GLY A 143 10.75 -13.08 -12.32
N ARG A 144 9.52 -12.60 -12.57
CA ARG A 144 8.40 -12.80 -11.67
C ARG A 144 7.83 -14.20 -11.79
N ALA A 145 7.59 -14.83 -10.65
CA ALA A 145 6.79 -16.03 -10.59
C ALA A 145 5.31 -15.67 -10.84
N PRO A 146 4.56 -16.50 -11.60
CA PRO A 146 3.13 -16.33 -11.69
C PRO A 146 2.50 -16.47 -10.31
N VAL A 147 1.48 -15.65 -10.03
CA VAL A 147 0.67 -15.79 -8.81
C VAL A 147 -0.17 -17.04 -8.94
N SER A 148 -0.03 -17.95 -7.99
CA SER A 148 -0.86 -19.16 -7.92
C SER A 148 -2.32 -18.80 -7.67
N ALA A 149 -3.24 -19.62 -8.20
CA ALA A 149 -4.64 -19.49 -7.83
C ALA A 149 -4.80 -19.69 -6.32
N LEU A 150 -5.65 -18.87 -5.70
CA LEU A 150 -5.97 -19.01 -4.30
C LEU A 150 -6.66 -20.36 -4.04
N PRO A 151 -6.30 -21.09 -2.98
CA PRO A 151 -7.05 -22.26 -2.55
C PRO A 151 -8.48 -21.87 -2.15
N ALA A 152 -9.37 -22.87 -2.08
CA ALA A 152 -10.68 -22.65 -1.49
C ALA A 152 -10.52 -22.18 -0.04
N VAL A 153 -11.19 -21.08 0.31
CA VAL A 153 -11.21 -20.53 1.67
C VAL A 153 -12.57 -20.85 2.28
N THR A 154 -12.57 -21.55 3.41
CA THR A 154 -13.76 -21.74 4.24
C THR A 154 -13.76 -20.67 5.32
N LEU A 155 -14.85 -19.91 5.41
CA LEU A 155 -15.02 -18.92 6.47
C LEU A 155 -15.73 -19.55 7.66
N ASP A 156 -15.27 -19.26 8.87
CA ASP A 156 -16.06 -19.53 10.07
C ASP A 156 -17.25 -18.56 10.17
N ALA A 157 -18.22 -18.91 11.03
CA ALA A 157 -19.36 -18.04 11.30
C ALA A 157 -19.01 -16.86 12.23
N GLY A 158 -17.80 -16.85 12.80
CA GLY A 158 -17.44 -16.06 13.97
C GLY A 158 -18.25 -16.42 15.22
N ASP A 159 -18.07 -15.64 16.28
CA ASP A 159 -18.85 -15.75 17.50
C ASP A 159 -20.11 -14.87 17.42
N GLU A 160 -21.22 -15.46 16.97
CA GLU A 160 -22.50 -14.75 16.80
C GLU A 160 -23.15 -14.36 18.13
N GLU A 161 -22.94 -15.16 19.18
CA GLU A 161 -23.47 -14.90 20.52
C GLU A 161 -22.76 -13.68 21.13
N ALA A 162 -21.43 -13.66 21.10
CA ALA A 162 -20.65 -12.51 21.57
C ALA A 162 -20.97 -11.24 20.77
N TRP A 163 -21.18 -11.36 19.46
CA TRP A 163 -21.59 -10.24 18.62
C TRP A 163 -22.95 -9.67 19.03
N SER A 164 -23.95 -10.54 19.22
CA SER A 164 -25.30 -10.14 19.63
C SER A 164 -25.27 -9.45 20.98
N ALA A 165 -24.56 -10.02 21.95
CA ALA A 165 -24.37 -9.42 23.27
C ALA A 165 -23.66 -8.05 23.21
N ALA A 166 -22.66 -7.89 22.35
CA ALA A 166 -21.98 -6.61 22.16
C ALA A 166 -22.89 -5.52 21.56
N VAL A 167 -23.76 -5.90 20.61
CA VAL A 167 -24.75 -4.99 20.02
C VAL A 167 -25.82 -4.59 21.04
N GLU A 168 -26.34 -5.53 21.82
CA GLU A 168 -27.32 -5.25 22.88
C GLU A 168 -26.76 -4.26 23.90
N GLN A 169 -25.54 -4.49 24.39
CA GLN A 169 -24.87 -3.57 25.31
C GLN A 169 -24.68 -2.16 24.71
N ALA A 170 -24.37 -2.06 23.41
CA ALA A 170 -24.25 -0.78 22.73
C ALA A 170 -25.61 -0.04 22.68
N VAL A 171 -26.69 -0.75 22.33
CA VAL A 171 -28.04 -0.18 22.28
C VAL A 171 -28.51 0.28 23.66
N GLU A 172 -28.28 -0.51 24.71
CA GLU A 172 -28.62 -0.12 26.08
C GLU A 172 -27.89 1.15 26.52
N ARG A 173 -26.60 1.25 26.21
CA ARG A 173 -25.80 2.45 26.51
C ARG A 173 -26.30 3.68 25.75
N ILE A 174 -26.73 3.51 24.50
CA ILE A 174 -27.36 4.60 23.72
C ILE A 174 -28.69 5.02 24.34
N ALA A 175 -29.56 4.06 24.67
CA ALA A 175 -30.86 4.32 25.26
C ALA A 175 -30.76 5.04 26.63
N ARG A 176 -29.71 4.74 27.40
CA ARG A 176 -29.41 5.43 28.67
C ARG A 176 -28.71 6.78 28.51
N GLY A 177 -28.32 7.16 27.29
CA GLY A 177 -27.63 8.41 27.00
C GLY A 177 -26.12 8.39 27.34
N ASP A 178 -25.54 7.21 27.59
CA ASP A 178 -24.11 7.08 27.90
C ASP A 178 -23.21 7.31 26.67
N LEU A 179 -23.76 7.12 25.46
CA LEU A 179 -23.09 7.41 24.18
C LEU A 179 -24.13 7.64 23.07
N ASP A 180 -23.78 8.42 22.04
CA ASP A 180 -24.71 8.70 20.93
C ASP A 180 -24.60 7.68 19.78
N LYS A 181 -23.37 7.22 19.49
CA LYS A 181 -23.08 6.28 18.40
C LYS A 181 -21.81 5.50 18.69
N VAL A 182 -21.82 4.22 18.29
CA VAL A 182 -20.64 3.36 18.26
C VAL A 182 -20.61 2.57 16.95
N VAL A 183 -19.40 2.31 16.44
CA VAL A 183 -19.16 1.39 15.33
C VAL A 183 -18.51 0.15 15.93
N LEU A 184 -19.16 -1.00 15.74
CA LEU A 184 -18.63 -2.30 16.13
C LEU A 184 -18.14 -3.02 14.87
N ALA A 185 -17.07 -3.79 15.02
CA ALA A 185 -16.53 -4.63 13.97
C ALA A 185 -16.50 -6.08 14.46
N ARG A 186 -16.79 -7.01 13.55
CA ARG A 186 -16.70 -8.45 13.79
C ARG A 186 -15.65 -9.04 12.86
N ALA A 187 -14.68 -9.74 13.42
CA ALA A 187 -13.76 -10.55 12.64
C ALA A 187 -14.40 -11.92 12.37
N VAL A 188 -14.15 -12.46 11.18
CA VAL A 188 -14.42 -13.85 10.82
C VAL A 188 -13.11 -14.45 10.33
N GLU A 189 -12.78 -15.67 10.73
CA GLU A 189 -11.54 -16.31 10.31
C GLU A 189 -11.79 -17.13 9.04
N GLY A 190 -10.83 -17.06 8.11
CA GLY A 190 -10.81 -17.89 6.91
C GLY A 190 -9.72 -18.94 7.00
N GLN A 191 -10.06 -20.18 6.70
CA GLN A 191 -9.13 -21.30 6.66
C GLN A 191 -9.00 -21.83 5.23
N ALA A 192 -7.77 -22.14 4.84
CA ALA A 192 -7.44 -22.74 3.57
C ALA A 192 -6.40 -23.85 3.75
N ASP A 193 -6.41 -24.85 2.87
CA ASP A 193 -5.49 -26.00 2.91
C ASP A 193 -4.07 -25.67 2.41
N GLY A 194 -3.78 -24.40 2.16
CA GLY A 194 -2.49 -23.89 1.70
C GLY A 194 -2.36 -22.38 1.88
N PRO A 195 -1.19 -21.80 1.54
CA PRO A 195 -0.97 -20.37 1.62
C PRO A 195 -2.00 -19.58 0.80
N VAL A 196 -2.50 -18.50 1.41
CA VAL A 196 -3.38 -17.48 0.80
C VAL A 196 -2.52 -16.25 0.49
#